data_AF-A0A1F3BQS6-F1
#
_entry.id   AF-A0A1F3BQS6-F1
#
_cell.length_a   1.000
_cell.length_b   1.000
_cell.length_c   1.000
_cell.angle_alpha   90.00
_cell.angle_beta   90.00
_cell.angle_gamma   90.00
#
_symmetry.space_group_name_H-M   'P 1'
#
loop_
_entity.id
_entity.type
_entity.pdbx_description
1 polymer ?
#
loop_
_entity_poly.entity_id
_entity_poly.type
_entity_poly.pdbx_seq_one_letter_code
_entity_poly.pdbx_strand_id
1 'polypeptide(L)'
;MKKYHLVLCSVFLLCLACNSNKKTSLLNNRNNQEVVPEIVKTYFIESDSIQIIPNKTHSIILYLSESPTSAANPTSHCKFVIFDIKLNQVLLQDNYSNSLIKWYDTNSLLLTRFFGIIETPLSSSIKYYLINIYTKEINEINSDIINQQLK
;
A
#
# COMPACT_ATOMS: atom_id res chain seq x y z
N MET A 1 5.03 -85.22 9.74
CA MET A 1 3.63 -84.99 9.33
C MET A 1 3.30 -83.52 9.47
N LYS A 2 2.65 -82.97 8.42
CA LYS A 2 1.96 -81.67 8.31
C LYS A 2 2.83 -80.40 8.34
N LYS A 3 2.88 -79.78 7.15
CA LYS A 3 3.50 -78.50 6.78
C LYS A 3 2.64 -77.35 7.29
N TYR A 4 3.24 -76.36 7.93
CA TYR A 4 2.57 -75.15 8.42
C TYR A 4 2.58 -74.05 7.35
N HIS A 5 1.45 -73.34 7.30
CA HIS A 5 1.16 -72.20 6.45
C HIS A 5 2.27 -71.16 6.46
N LEU A 6 2.81 -70.88 5.28
CA LEU A 6 3.56 -69.67 4.98
C LEU A 6 2.82 -68.94 3.85
N VAL A 7 2.95 -67.62 3.84
CA VAL A 7 2.44 -66.68 2.83
C VAL A 7 1.00 -66.19 3.07
N LEU A 8 0.85 -65.28 4.03
CA LEU A 8 -0.18 -64.25 3.97
C LEU A 8 0.31 -62.99 4.71
N CYS A 9 1.24 -62.25 4.11
CA CYS A 9 1.64 -60.94 4.64
C CYS A 9 2.21 -60.03 3.54
N SER A 10 1.48 -59.92 2.42
CA SER A 10 1.90 -59.08 1.29
C SER A 10 0.70 -58.49 0.54
N VAL A 11 -0.31 -57.98 1.25
CA VAL A 11 -1.38 -57.16 0.67
C VAL A 11 -1.83 -56.11 1.69
N PHE A 12 -0.97 -55.15 2.04
CA PHE A 12 -1.40 -54.00 2.84
C PHE A 12 -0.52 -52.76 2.62
N LEU A 13 -0.21 -52.42 1.35
CA LEU A 13 0.65 -51.26 1.05
C LEU A 13 0.36 -50.62 -0.32
N LEU A 14 -0.91 -50.52 -0.74
CA LEU A 14 -1.29 -49.89 -2.02
C LEU A 14 -2.57 -49.02 -1.96
N CYS A 15 -2.82 -48.29 -0.87
CA CYS A 15 -3.95 -47.33 -0.82
C CYS A 15 -3.60 -45.95 -0.25
N LEU A 16 -2.37 -45.46 -0.45
CA LEU A 16 -2.06 -44.03 -0.32
C LEU A 16 -1.89 -43.40 -1.71
N ALA A 17 -2.89 -43.62 -2.57
CA ALA A 17 -3.12 -42.72 -3.70
C ALA A 17 -3.91 -41.53 -3.15
N CYS A 18 -3.18 -40.48 -2.74
CA CYS A 18 -3.77 -39.16 -2.55
C CYS A 18 -4.38 -38.72 -3.88
N ASN A 19 -5.71 -38.82 -3.99
CA ASN A 19 -6.48 -38.06 -4.95
C ASN A 19 -6.21 -36.58 -4.67
N SER A 20 -5.32 -35.99 -5.45
CA SER A 20 -5.19 -34.54 -5.56
C SER A 20 -6.44 -34.04 -6.28
N ASN A 21 -7.51 -33.88 -5.51
CA ASN A 21 -8.60 -33.00 -5.87
C ASN A 21 -8.00 -31.60 -5.88
N LYS A 22 -7.41 -31.19 -7.01
CA LYS A 22 -7.40 -29.80 -7.41
C LYS A 22 -8.86 -29.39 -7.66
N LYS A 23 -9.62 -29.26 -6.56
CA LYS A 23 -10.58 -28.17 -6.48
C LYS A 23 -9.71 -26.93 -6.48
N THR A 24 -9.44 -26.44 -7.68
CA THR A 24 -9.24 -25.02 -7.91
C THR A 24 -10.43 -24.39 -7.23
N SER A 25 -10.25 -23.99 -5.96
CA SER A 25 -11.05 -22.90 -5.46
C SER A 25 -10.79 -21.82 -6.49
N LEU A 26 -11.80 -21.52 -7.30
CA LEU A 26 -12.06 -20.15 -7.69
C LEU A 26 -12.01 -19.39 -6.37
N LEU A 27 -10.80 -18.96 -6.01
CA LEU A 27 -10.57 -17.95 -5.02
C LEU A 27 -11.31 -16.80 -5.65
N ASN A 28 -12.51 -16.63 -5.16
CA ASN A 28 -13.40 -15.57 -5.50
C ASN A 28 -12.66 -14.32 -5.00
N ASN A 29 -11.67 -13.86 -5.77
CA ASN A 29 -11.23 -12.49 -5.78
C ASN A 29 -12.49 -11.74 -6.19
N ARG A 30 -13.36 -11.52 -5.19
CA ARG A 30 -14.21 -10.35 -5.17
C ARG A 30 -13.23 -9.21 -5.39
N ASN A 31 -13.14 -8.80 -6.64
CA ASN A 31 -12.87 -7.44 -7.03
C ASN A 31 -13.91 -6.59 -6.27
N ASN A 32 -13.71 -6.41 -4.97
CA ASN A 32 -14.03 -5.16 -4.34
C ASN A 32 -13.05 -4.18 -4.97
N GLN A 33 -13.34 -3.76 -6.21
CA GLN A 33 -12.82 -2.49 -6.68
C GLN A 33 -13.32 -1.51 -5.63
N GLU A 34 -12.45 -1.10 -4.71
CA GLU A 34 -12.77 -0.06 -3.75
C GLU A 34 -13.18 1.15 -4.56
N VAL A 35 -14.49 1.39 -4.62
CA VAL A 35 -15.05 2.48 -5.40
C VAL A 35 -14.62 3.76 -4.71
N VAL A 36 -13.86 4.60 -5.41
CA VAL A 36 -13.51 5.94 -4.93
C VAL A 36 -14.82 6.70 -4.67
N PRO A 37 -15.06 7.19 -3.44
CA PRO A 37 -16.28 7.94 -3.12
C PRO A 37 -16.47 9.14 -4.05
N GLU A 38 -17.71 9.45 -4.43
CA GLU A 38 -18.00 10.60 -5.32
C GLU A 38 -17.43 11.91 -4.79
N ILE A 39 -17.48 12.14 -3.47
CA ILE A 39 -16.88 13.31 -2.85
C ILE A 39 -15.37 13.38 -3.08
N VAL A 40 -14.67 12.25 -3.06
CA VAL A 40 -13.22 12.17 -3.31
C VAL A 40 -12.92 12.42 -4.78
N LYS A 41 -13.76 11.93 -5.71
CA LYS A 41 -13.57 12.15 -7.15
C LYS A 41 -13.51 13.62 -7.52
N THR A 42 -14.21 14.50 -6.81
CA THR A 42 -14.20 15.95 -7.10
C THR A 42 -12.83 16.63 -6.93
N TYR A 43 -11.88 15.97 -6.25
CA TYR A 43 -10.52 16.47 -6.04
C TYR A 43 -9.53 16.02 -7.14
N PHE A 44 -9.92 15.06 -7.97
CA PHE A 44 -9.09 14.50 -9.03
C PHE A 44 -9.71 14.82 -10.40
N ILE A 45 -8.86 14.95 -11.42
CA ILE A 45 -9.36 15.01 -12.80
C ILE A 45 -9.51 13.59 -13.34
N GLU A 46 -10.34 13.39 -14.35
CA GLU A 46 -10.64 12.04 -14.88
C GLU A 46 -9.39 11.29 -15.38
N SER A 47 -8.35 12.02 -15.79
CA SER A 47 -7.09 11.43 -16.25
C SER A 47 -6.11 11.08 -15.12
N ASP A 48 -6.39 11.47 -13.87
CA ASP A 48 -5.52 11.16 -12.74
C ASP A 48 -5.55 9.66 -12.47
N SER A 49 -4.37 9.02 -12.43
CA SER A 49 -4.26 7.68 -11.87
C SER A 49 -4.28 7.78 -10.35
N ILE A 50 -5.31 7.22 -9.72
CA ILE A 50 -5.53 7.28 -8.27
C ILE A 50 -5.15 5.94 -7.63
N GLN A 51 -4.17 5.98 -6.74
CA GLN A 51 -3.83 4.90 -5.82
C GLN A 51 -4.70 4.99 -4.56
N ILE A 52 -5.15 3.85 -4.06
CA ILE A 52 -5.99 3.74 -2.86
C ILE A 52 -5.18 3.03 -1.78
N ILE A 53 -4.82 3.75 -0.72
CA ILE A 53 -3.85 3.29 0.27
C ILE A 53 -4.47 3.41 1.68
N PRO A 54 -5.08 2.34 2.21
CA PRO A 54 -5.63 2.36 3.56
C PRO A 54 -4.53 2.49 4.62
N ASN A 55 -4.84 3.16 5.73
CA ASN A 55 -3.98 3.15 6.91
C ASN A 55 -3.98 1.76 7.58
N LYS A 56 -3.14 1.56 8.60
CA LYS A 56 -3.00 0.26 9.28
C LYS A 56 -4.34 -0.30 9.80
N THR A 57 -5.25 0.55 10.24
CA THR A 57 -6.56 0.16 10.77
C THR A 57 -7.66 0.08 9.70
N HIS A 58 -7.36 0.39 8.44
CA HIS A 58 -8.32 0.48 7.32
C HIS A 58 -9.52 1.39 7.63
N SER A 59 -9.38 2.33 8.56
CA SER A 59 -10.44 3.29 8.91
C SER A 59 -10.32 4.60 8.17
N ILE A 60 -9.13 4.89 7.66
CA ILE A 60 -8.79 6.10 6.92
C ILE A 60 -8.08 5.67 5.65
N ILE A 61 -8.43 6.28 4.53
CA ILE A 61 -7.86 5.99 3.22
C ILE A 61 -7.10 7.20 2.71
N LEU A 62 -5.87 6.97 2.24
CA LEU A 62 -5.11 7.91 1.42
C LEU A 62 -5.42 7.61 -0.05
N TYR A 63 -6.07 8.55 -0.72
CA TYR A 63 -6.18 8.58 -2.17
C TYR A 63 -5.05 9.43 -2.71
N LEU A 64 -4.20 8.86 -3.56
CA LEU A 64 -2.96 9.48 -4.00
C LEU A 64 -2.87 9.45 -5.53
N SER A 65 -2.59 10.60 -6.14
CA SER A 65 -2.25 10.69 -7.55
C SER A 65 -0.88 11.30 -7.72
N GLU A 66 -0.03 10.61 -8.47
CA GLU A 66 1.35 11.01 -8.74
C GLU A 66 1.54 11.19 -10.24
N SER A 67 2.05 12.35 -10.65
CA SER A 67 2.42 12.57 -12.04
C SER A 67 3.79 11.95 -12.32
N PRO A 68 3.95 11.15 -13.39
CA PRO A 68 5.25 10.60 -13.73
C PRO A 68 6.22 11.72 -14.13
N THR A 69 7.48 11.58 -13.70
CA THR A 69 8.57 12.44 -14.17
C THR A 69 9.04 12.00 -15.56
N SER A 70 9.47 12.96 -16.37
CA SER A 70 10.15 12.69 -17.64
C SER A 70 11.34 13.61 -17.83
N ALA A 71 12.21 13.33 -18.80
CA ALA A 71 13.31 14.23 -19.12
C ALA A 71 12.83 15.64 -19.53
N ALA A 72 11.63 15.74 -20.13
CA ALA A 72 11.02 17.02 -20.52
C ALA A 72 10.29 17.73 -19.37
N ASN A 73 9.79 16.96 -18.39
CA ASN A 73 9.19 17.49 -17.17
C ASN A 73 9.74 16.72 -15.96
N PRO A 74 10.88 17.15 -15.40
CA PRO A 74 11.49 16.47 -14.28
C PRO A 74 10.73 16.70 -12.97
N THR A 75 9.71 17.56 -12.97
CA THR A 75 8.94 17.88 -11.76
C THR A 75 7.85 16.85 -11.56
N SER A 76 7.92 16.10 -10.45
CA SER A 76 6.80 15.26 -10.02
C SER A 76 5.76 16.11 -9.29
N HIS A 77 4.49 15.73 -9.36
CA HIS A 77 3.43 16.31 -8.57
C HIS A 77 2.70 15.19 -7.85
N CYS A 78 2.48 15.38 -6.56
CA CYS A 78 1.78 14.46 -5.68
C CYS A 78 0.55 15.16 -5.13
N LYS A 79 -0.63 14.77 -5.61
CA LYS A 79 -1.93 15.23 -5.12
C LYS A 79 -2.53 14.15 -4.24
N PHE A 80 -3.06 14.52 -3.08
CA PHE A 80 -3.69 13.53 -2.20
C PHE A 80 -4.93 14.02 -1.48
N VAL A 81 -5.75 13.05 -1.06
CA VAL A 81 -6.94 13.23 -0.23
C VAL A 81 -6.95 12.16 0.85
N ILE A 82 -7.18 12.57 2.10
CA ILE A 82 -7.38 11.68 3.24
C ILE A 82 -8.87 11.65 3.57
N PHE A 83 -9.43 10.45 3.55
CA PHE A 83 -10.85 10.22 3.77
C PHE A 83 -11.09 9.30 4.96
N ASP A 84 -11.96 9.72 5.88
CA ASP A 84 -12.42 8.88 6.99
C ASP A 84 -13.67 8.11 6.56
N ILE A 85 -13.58 6.77 6.55
CA ILE A 85 -14.67 5.90 6.11
C ILE A 85 -15.85 5.96 7.09
N LYS A 86 -15.58 6.05 8.39
CA LYS A 86 -16.63 6.02 9.43
C LYS A 86 -17.41 7.32 9.48
N LEU A 87 -16.69 8.44 9.38
CA LEU A 87 -17.31 9.77 9.36
C LEU A 87 -17.80 10.16 7.96
N ASN A 88 -17.45 9.38 6.94
CA ASN A 88 -17.78 9.63 5.53
C ASN A 88 -17.41 11.06 5.08
N GLN A 89 -16.21 11.51 5.45
CA GLN A 89 -15.75 12.88 5.21
C GLN A 89 -14.26 12.94 4.84
N VAL A 90 -13.91 13.98 4.08
CA VAL A 90 -12.51 14.32 3.81
C VAL A 90 -11.92 15.01 5.03
N LEU A 91 -10.82 14.48 5.56
CA LEU A 91 -10.10 15.06 6.70
C LEU A 91 -9.07 16.10 6.23
N LEU A 92 -8.34 15.77 5.17
CA LEU A 92 -7.21 16.55 4.67
C LEU A 92 -7.06 16.35 3.16
N GLN A 93 -6.63 17.38 2.45
CA GLN A 93 -6.26 17.29 1.03
C GLN A 93 -5.22 18.36 0.70
N ASP A 94 -4.27 18.02 -0.15
CA ASP A 94 -3.21 18.94 -0.58
C ASP A 94 -2.51 18.45 -1.86
N ASN A 95 -1.63 19.28 -2.41
CA ASN A 95 -0.81 18.98 -3.58
C ASN A 95 0.61 19.54 -3.41
N TYR A 96 1.61 18.70 -3.63
CA TYR A 96 3.02 19.05 -3.51
C TYR A 96 3.79 18.70 -4.79
N SER A 97 4.57 19.66 -5.29
CA SER A 97 5.57 19.41 -6.32
C SER A 97 6.84 18.79 -5.73
N ASN A 98 7.53 17.97 -6.52
CA ASN A 98 8.76 17.26 -6.19
C ASN A 98 8.66 16.58 -4.84
N SER A 99 7.70 15.67 -4.71
CA SER A 99 7.44 15.04 -3.43
C SER A 99 6.85 13.65 -3.53
N LEU A 100 7.02 12.90 -2.44
CA LEU A 100 6.38 11.61 -2.20
C LEU A 100 5.60 11.67 -0.90
N ILE A 101 4.45 11.01 -0.87
CA ILE A 101 3.60 10.89 0.31
C ILE A 101 3.31 9.43 0.59
N LYS A 102 3.44 9.04 1.86
CA LYS A 102 3.04 7.72 2.34
C LYS A 102 2.60 7.79 3.79
N TRP A 103 1.93 6.74 4.26
CA TRP A 103 1.67 6.58 5.68
C TRP A 103 2.98 6.47 6.47
N TYR A 104 3.08 7.24 7.54
CA TYR A 104 4.12 7.08 8.57
C TYR A 104 3.61 6.18 9.68
N ASP A 105 2.42 6.50 10.21
CA ASP A 105 1.72 5.72 11.22
C ASP A 105 0.21 5.69 10.93
N THR A 106 -0.63 5.46 11.95
CA THR A 106 -2.09 5.39 11.78
C THR A 106 -2.74 6.76 11.51
N ASN A 107 -2.12 7.84 12.00
CA ASN A 107 -2.68 9.19 12.08
C ASN A 107 -1.80 10.25 11.39
N SER A 108 -0.63 9.85 10.86
CA SER A 108 0.34 10.75 10.27
C SER A 108 0.82 10.26 8.91
N LEU A 109 1.03 11.21 8.00
CA LEU A 109 1.70 10.99 6.73
C LEU A 109 3.16 11.44 6.81
N LEU A 110 4.04 10.72 6.11
CA LEU A 110 5.37 11.19 5.80
C LEU A 110 5.36 11.84 4.41
N LEU A 111 5.64 13.14 4.37
CA LEU A 111 5.90 13.90 3.16
C LEU A 111 7.41 14.03 2.97
N THR A 112 7.92 13.51 1.87
CA THR A 112 9.31 13.70 1.44
C THR A 112 9.33 14.73 0.32
N ARG A 113 10.10 15.81 0.47
CA ARG A 113 10.22 16.86 -0.55
C ARG A 113 11.65 16.90 -1.09
N PHE A 114 11.77 16.93 -2.41
CA PHE A 114 13.04 17.09 -3.11
C PHE A 114 13.16 18.55 -3.58
N PHE A 115 14.20 19.23 -3.10
CA PHE A 115 14.56 20.57 -3.51
C PHE A 115 15.70 20.49 -4.54
N GLY A 116 15.68 21.36 -5.54
CA GLY A 116 16.67 21.34 -6.62
C GLY A 116 16.29 20.45 -7.81
N ILE A 117 17.15 20.46 -8.84
CA ILE A 117 16.87 19.88 -10.17
C ILE A 117 17.40 18.43 -10.29
N ILE A 118 18.38 18.04 -9.46
CA ILE A 118 19.03 16.74 -9.51
C ILE A 118 18.69 15.97 -8.24
N GLU A 119 17.79 15.00 -8.37
CA GLU A 119 17.41 14.07 -7.31
C GLU A 119 18.56 13.07 -7.08
N THR A 120 19.30 13.22 -5.99
CA THR A 120 20.17 12.15 -5.50
C THR A 120 19.78 11.82 -4.05
N PRO A 121 19.70 10.53 -3.65
CA PRO A 121 19.31 10.14 -2.29
C PRO A 121 20.17 10.70 -1.16
N LEU A 122 21.34 11.26 -1.48
CA LEU A 122 22.34 11.80 -0.56
C LEU A 122 22.40 13.34 -0.60
N SER A 123 21.54 14.01 -1.37
CA SER A 123 21.57 15.47 -1.41
C SER A 123 21.02 16.06 -0.11
N SER A 124 21.66 17.12 0.37
CA SER A 124 21.13 18.00 1.44
C SER A 124 19.83 18.71 1.05
N SER A 125 19.25 18.34 -0.09
CA SER A 125 18.08 18.96 -0.68
C SER A 125 16.85 18.09 -0.52
N ILE A 126 16.91 16.96 0.19
CA ILE A 126 15.74 16.22 0.63
C ILE A 126 15.33 16.70 2.02
N LYS A 127 14.08 17.09 2.19
CA LYS A 127 13.50 17.36 3.50
C LYS A 127 12.31 16.46 3.77
N TYR A 128 12.09 16.18 5.04
CA TYR A 128 11.03 15.30 5.49
C TYR A 128 10.11 16.02 6.44
N TYR A 129 8.82 15.74 6.31
CA TYR A 129 7.78 16.36 7.10
C TYR A 129 6.80 15.29 7.58
N LEU A 130 6.36 15.41 8.83
CA LEU A 130 5.21 14.68 9.33
C LEU A 130 3.98 15.58 9.28
N ILE A 131 2.92 15.05 8.67
CA ILE A 131 1.62 15.70 8.59
C ILE A 131 0.66 14.96 9.51
N ASN A 132 0.21 15.60 10.58
CA ASN A 132 -0.83 15.05 11.43
C ASN A 132 -2.19 15.26 10.75
N ILE A 133 -2.93 14.19 10.53
CA ILE A 133 -4.18 14.23 9.74
C ILE A 133 -5.28 15.02 10.45
N TYR A 134 -5.34 14.95 11.78
CA TYR A 134 -6.40 15.56 12.57
C TYR A 134 -6.12 17.03 12.89
N THR A 135 -4.89 17.35 13.28
CA THR A 135 -4.49 18.74 13.60
C THR A 135 -4.11 19.52 12.34
N LYS A 136 -3.81 18.84 11.23
CA LYS A 136 -3.30 19.41 9.97
C LYS A 136 -1.95 20.12 10.11
N GLU A 137 -1.27 19.92 11.24
CA GLU A 137 0.06 20.46 11.47
C GLU A 137 1.09 19.71 10.63
N ILE A 138 2.03 20.48 10.08
CA ILE A 138 3.13 19.99 9.24
C ILE A 138 4.43 20.34 9.96
N ASN A 139 5.16 19.33 10.41
CA ASN A 139 6.39 19.50 11.16
C ASN A 139 7.57 18.92 10.38
N GLU A 140 8.60 19.73 10.14
CA GLU A 140 9.87 19.25 9.57
C GLU A 140 10.55 18.32 10.57
N ILE A 141 11.02 17.16 10.11
CA ILE A 141 11.71 16.17 10.94
C ILE A 141 13.11 15.87 10.39
N ASN A 142 14.02 15.48 11.29
CA ASN A 142 15.36 15.06 10.91
C ASN A 142 15.32 13.68 10.22
N SER A 143 16.11 13.50 9.16
CA SER A 143 16.27 12.25 8.41
C SER A 143 16.67 11.05 9.27
N ASP A 144 17.41 11.28 10.37
CA ASP A 144 17.86 10.22 11.28
C ASP A 144 16.68 9.47 11.94
N ILE A 145 15.54 10.15 12.12
CA ILE A 145 14.34 9.60 12.74
C ILE A 145 13.65 8.59 11.81
N ILE A 146 13.80 8.74 10.50
CA ILE A 146 13.09 7.92 9.49
C ILE A 146 13.74 6.53 9.36
N ASN A 147 15.07 6.47 9.41
CA ASN A 147 15.82 5.24 9.22
C ASN A 147 15.64 4.22 10.36
N GLN A 148 15.09 4.65 11.50
CA GLN A 148 14.80 3.77 12.64
C GLN A 148 13.48 2.99 12.47
N GLN A 149 12.55 3.46 11.65
CA GLN A 149 11.26 2.79 11.41
C GLN A 149 11.24 1.87 10.18
N LEU A 150 12.24 1.96 9.30
CA LEU A 150 12.37 1.10 8.13
C LEU A 150 13.18 -0.19 8.41
N LYS A 151 13.64 -0.40 9.64
CA LYS A 151 14.28 -1.64 10.12
C LYS A 151 13.27 -2.49 10.88
#